data_AF-A0A496WXN1-F1
#
_entry.id   AF-A0A496WXN1-F1
#
_cell.length_a   1.000
_cell.length_b   1.000
_cell.length_c   1.000
_cell.angle_alpha   90.00
_cell.angle_beta   90.00
_cell.angle_gamma   90.00
#
_symmetry.space_group_name_H-M   'P 1'
#
loop_
_entity.id
_entity.type
_entity.pdbx_description
1 polymer ?
#
loop_
_entity_poly.entity_id
_entity_poly.type
_entity_poly.pdbx_seq_one_letter_code
_entity_poly.pdbx_strand_id
1 'polypeptide(L)'
;MVANRNQFAVSALMYGIGALSVVFALELVYFAFAGSGTSFKAAAPAQLSGTEALAIRSIGTEDDFHQIVERPLFTLDRKPLPENKAVQQINTVDIESRWSLSAVVSVGPTKHAYFQSLDGGQRVRLEEGMYFEKWKVELIDLEQVSLSSEGEAKTFRMKDIEIKARRKKPRSRAAVRKPTGKRTNLKGAAEKRLMSSQQAADSGKTATTAE
;
A
#
# COMPACT_ATOMS: atom_id res chain seq x y z
N MET A 1 -40.90 36.29 -52.00
CA MET A 1 -41.18 34.95 -51.41
C MET A 1 -40.22 34.66 -50.24
N VAL A 2 -40.34 35.34 -49.08
CA VAL A 2 -39.42 35.13 -47.92
C VAL A 2 -40.17 34.74 -46.63
N ALA A 3 -41.50 34.84 -46.59
CA ALA A 3 -42.27 34.63 -45.36
C ALA A 3 -42.40 33.17 -44.87
N ASN A 4 -42.04 32.16 -45.69
CA ASN A 4 -42.34 30.77 -45.35
C ASN A 4 -41.27 30.06 -44.48
N ARG A 5 -40.03 30.55 -44.44
CA ARG A 5 -38.94 29.84 -43.75
C ARG A 5 -39.10 29.83 -42.22
N ASN A 6 -39.66 30.88 -41.65
CA ASN A 6 -39.80 31.00 -40.19
C ASN A 6 -40.91 30.09 -39.64
N GLN A 7 -41.95 29.80 -40.43
CA GLN A 7 -43.03 28.91 -39.99
C GLN A 7 -42.57 27.45 -39.86
N PHE A 8 -41.69 26.99 -40.75
CA PHE A 8 -41.11 25.65 -40.66
C PHE A 8 -40.17 25.50 -39.46
N ALA A 9 -39.40 26.54 -39.13
CA ALA A 9 -38.51 26.50 -37.97
C ALA A 9 -39.29 26.41 -36.65
N VAL A 10 -40.37 27.19 -36.52
CA VAL A 10 -41.21 27.19 -35.32
C VAL A 10 -41.97 25.86 -35.15
N SER A 11 -42.51 25.31 -36.23
CA SER A 11 -43.19 24.01 -36.16
C SER A 11 -42.22 22.88 -35.83
N ALA A 12 -41.04 22.84 -36.44
CA ALA A 12 -40.00 21.85 -36.12
C ALA A 12 -39.55 21.94 -34.64
N LEU A 13 -39.38 23.15 -34.11
CA LEU A 13 -39.05 23.36 -32.70
C LEU A 13 -40.15 22.81 -31.77
N MET A 14 -41.42 23.11 -32.06
CA MET A 14 -42.56 22.66 -31.26
C MET A 14 -42.69 21.12 -31.27
N TYR A 15 -42.49 20.47 -32.42
CA TYR A 15 -42.45 19.01 -32.49
C TYR A 15 -41.27 18.42 -31.71
N GLY A 16 -40.10 19.07 -31.76
CA GLY A 16 -38.93 18.65 -31.00
C GLY A 16 -39.18 18.69 -29.48
N ILE A 17 -39.77 19.78 -28.97
CA ILE A 17 -40.13 19.91 -27.55
C ILE A 17 -41.18 18.86 -27.17
N GLY A 18 -42.20 18.65 -28.01
CA GLY A 18 -43.21 17.62 -27.78
C GLY A 18 -42.62 16.21 -27.68
N ALA A 19 -41.72 15.84 -28.60
CA ALA A 19 -41.05 14.54 -28.59
C ALA A 19 -40.19 14.35 -27.32
N LEU A 20 -39.43 15.37 -26.92
CA LEU A 20 -38.63 15.36 -25.70
C LEU A 20 -39.49 15.19 -24.44
N SER A 21 -40.64 15.87 -24.37
CA SER A 21 -41.57 15.75 -23.25
C SER A 21 -42.13 14.34 -23.09
N VAL A 22 -42.42 13.65 -24.20
CA VAL A 22 -42.90 12.26 -24.18
C VAL A 22 -41.83 11.31 -23.67
N VAL A 23 -40.58 11.43 -24.14
CA VAL A 23 -39.47 10.59 -23.67
C VAL A 23 -39.25 10.78 -22.16
N PHE A 24 -39.26 12.02 -21.69
CA PHE A 24 -39.08 12.33 -20.27
C PHE A 24 -40.20 11.73 -19.39
N ALA A 25 -41.46 11.82 -19.83
CA ALA A 25 -42.58 11.21 -19.12
C ALA A 25 -42.44 9.68 -19.04
N LEU A 26 -41.93 9.05 -20.10
CA LEU A 26 -41.73 7.60 -20.18
C LEU A 26 -40.63 7.13 -19.22
N GLU A 27 -39.52 7.87 -19.12
CA GLU A 27 -38.47 7.60 -18.12
C GLU A 27 -38.97 7.75 -16.69
N LEU A 28 -39.82 8.74 -16.41
CA LEU A 28 -40.40 8.96 -15.09
C LEU A 28 -41.28 7.77 -14.66
N VAL A 29 -42.10 7.25 -15.57
CA VAL A 29 -42.90 6.03 -15.33
C VAL A 29 -42.00 4.81 -15.13
N TYR A 30 -40.96 4.67 -15.96
CA TYR A 30 -40.00 3.57 -15.83
C TYR A 30 -39.31 3.61 -14.46
N PHE A 31 -38.85 4.78 -14.00
CA PHE A 31 -38.20 4.93 -12.71
C PHE A 31 -39.16 4.68 -11.53
N ALA A 32 -40.42 5.11 -11.63
CA ALA A 32 -41.43 4.83 -10.63
C ALA A 32 -41.74 3.33 -10.49
N PHE A 33 -41.73 2.58 -11.60
CA PHE A 33 -41.94 1.13 -11.57
C PHE A 33 -40.67 0.34 -11.21
N ALA A 34 -39.52 0.70 -11.77
CA ALA A 34 -38.25 -0.03 -11.56
C ALA A 34 -37.55 0.32 -10.23
N GLY A 35 -37.83 1.50 -9.65
CA GLY A 35 -37.20 1.99 -8.42
C GLY A 35 -37.78 1.42 -7.11
N SER A 36 -38.83 0.60 -7.17
CA SER A 36 -39.49 0.05 -5.97
C SER A 36 -38.82 -1.20 -5.37
N GLY A 37 -37.68 -1.63 -5.93
CA GLY A 37 -37.21 -3.01 -5.81
C GLY A 37 -35.96 -3.28 -4.98
N THR A 38 -35.61 -2.51 -3.94
CA THR A 38 -34.60 -2.96 -2.96
C THR A 38 -34.91 -2.47 -1.55
N SER A 39 -36.01 -2.97 -0.97
CA SER A 39 -36.06 -3.05 0.49
C SER A 39 -34.93 -3.97 0.95
N PHE A 40 -33.81 -3.38 1.37
CA PHE A 40 -32.77 -4.09 2.08
C PHE A 40 -33.39 -4.69 3.34
N LYS A 41 -33.71 -5.98 3.27
CA LYS A 41 -34.07 -6.77 4.45
C LYS A 41 -32.86 -6.70 5.36
N ALA A 42 -32.95 -5.87 6.41
CA ALA A 42 -31.93 -5.76 7.43
C ALA A 42 -31.68 -7.15 8.00
N ALA A 43 -30.61 -7.79 7.54
CA ALA A 43 -30.15 -9.04 8.08
C ALA A 43 -29.80 -8.78 9.54
N ALA A 44 -30.40 -9.54 10.46
CA ALA A 44 -30.06 -9.48 11.86
C ALA A 44 -28.53 -9.61 12.01
N PRO A 45 -27.90 -8.82 12.91
CA PRO A 45 -26.45 -8.86 13.07
C PRO A 45 -26.05 -10.28 13.43
N ALA A 46 -25.16 -10.87 12.63
CA ALA A 46 -24.57 -12.16 12.92
C ALA A 46 -23.88 -12.06 14.28
N GLN A 47 -24.41 -12.79 15.28
CA GLN A 47 -23.77 -12.89 16.57
C GLN A 47 -22.47 -13.66 16.38
N LEU A 48 -21.35 -12.94 16.47
CA LEU A 48 -20.00 -13.49 16.48
C LEU A 48 -19.82 -14.30 17.78
N SER A 49 -19.93 -15.62 17.68
CA SER A 49 -19.50 -16.55 18.74
C SER A 49 -17.97 -16.53 18.84
N GLY A 50 -17.45 -15.51 19.51
CA GLY A 50 -16.01 -15.27 19.58
C GLY A 50 -15.63 -14.25 20.65
N THR A 51 -16.32 -14.23 21.78
CA THR A 51 -15.82 -13.56 22.98
C THR A 51 -14.93 -14.53 23.74
N GLU A 52 -13.77 -14.87 23.16
CA GLU A 52 -12.62 -15.15 24.02
C GLU A 52 -12.43 -13.88 24.84
N ALA A 53 -12.55 -14.00 26.16
CA ALA A 53 -12.32 -12.90 27.08
C ALA A 53 -10.93 -12.32 26.77
N LEU A 54 -10.93 -11.17 26.09
CA LEU A 54 -9.73 -10.39 25.87
C LEU A 54 -9.14 -10.17 27.26
N ALA A 55 -8.01 -10.84 27.54
CA ALA A 55 -7.24 -10.55 28.72
C ALA A 55 -6.85 -9.08 28.61
N ILE A 56 -7.60 -8.21 29.30
CA ILE A 56 -7.36 -6.78 29.33
C ILE A 56 -5.99 -6.66 29.96
N ARG A 57 -5.00 -6.43 29.10
CA ARG A 57 -3.62 -6.21 29.53
C ARG A 57 -3.68 -5.02 30.47
N SER A 58 -3.19 -5.20 31.70
CA SER A 58 -3.07 -4.11 32.66
C SER A 58 -2.42 -2.94 31.94
N ILE A 59 -3.14 -1.82 31.88
CA ILE A 59 -2.56 -0.54 31.49
C ILE A 59 -1.43 -0.31 32.50
N GLY A 60 -0.25 0.04 32.01
CA GLY A 60 0.94 0.25 32.85
C GLY A 60 0.72 1.36 33.88
N THR A 61 1.76 1.68 34.64
CA THR A 61 1.70 2.82 35.56
C THR A 61 1.57 4.14 34.79
N GLU A 62 1.21 5.23 35.47
CA GLU A 62 1.14 6.57 34.87
C GLU A 62 2.45 6.97 34.17
N ASP A 63 3.59 6.55 34.75
CA ASP A 63 4.91 6.74 34.15
C ASP A 63 5.06 6.05 32.78
N ASP A 64 4.48 4.86 32.60
CA ASP A 64 4.48 4.15 31.31
C ASP A 64 3.64 4.90 30.26
N PHE A 65 2.57 5.57 30.69
CA PHE A 65 1.74 6.39 29.80
C PHE A 65 2.51 7.61 29.30
N HIS A 66 3.18 8.35 30.20
CA HIS A 66 4.00 9.50 29.82
C HIS A 66 5.10 9.09 28.82
N GLN A 67 5.76 7.97 29.04
CA GLN A 67 6.79 7.48 28.13
C GLN A 67 6.26 7.14 26.72
N ILE A 68 5.00 6.68 26.61
CA ILE A 68 4.37 6.39 25.31
C ILE A 68 3.97 7.68 24.60
N VAL A 69 3.43 8.66 25.32
CA VAL A 69 2.98 9.95 24.76
C VAL A 69 4.14 10.81 24.31
N GLU A 70 5.26 10.80 25.05
CA GLU A 70 6.45 11.59 24.73
C GLU A 70 7.30 10.99 23.60
N ARG A 71 7.02 9.75 23.18
CA ARG A 71 7.70 9.14 22.03
C ARG A 71 7.22 9.79 20.74
N PRO A 72 8.12 10.41 19.95
CA PRO A 72 7.74 10.95 18.66
C PRO A 72 7.24 9.80 17.76
N LEU A 73 6.00 9.90 17.30
CA LEU A 73 5.36 8.90 16.42
C LEU A 73 6.12 8.70 15.11
N PHE A 74 6.93 9.69 14.73
CA PHE A 74 7.73 9.70 13.53
C PHE A 74 9.15 10.16 13.87
N THR A 75 10.13 9.26 13.74
CA THR A 75 11.55 9.63 13.71
C THR A 75 11.91 10.07 12.29
N LEU A 76 12.57 11.22 12.15
CA LEU A 76 12.99 11.78 10.85
C LEU A 76 13.90 10.82 10.06
N ASP A 77 14.61 9.92 10.75
CA ASP A 77 15.49 8.90 10.18
C ASP A 77 14.77 7.72 9.51
N ARG A 78 13.42 7.72 9.46
CA ARG A 78 12.66 6.72 8.69
C ARG A 78 12.57 7.01 7.20
N LYS A 79 12.99 8.20 6.76
CA LYS A 79 13.13 8.46 5.33
C LYS A 79 14.48 7.86 4.87
N PRO A 80 14.50 6.94 3.89
CA PRO A 80 15.76 6.54 3.28
C PRO A 80 16.45 7.81 2.77
N LEU A 81 17.73 7.97 3.08
CA LEU A 81 18.52 9.07 2.51
C LEU A 81 18.41 8.94 0.99
N PRO A 82 18.08 10.03 0.26
CA PRO A 82 18.12 9.98 -1.19
C PRO A 82 19.55 9.65 -1.59
N GLU A 83 19.76 8.45 -2.16
CA GLU A 83 20.99 8.17 -2.88
C GLU A 83 21.15 9.29 -3.90
N ASN A 84 22.31 9.95 -3.88
CA ASN A 84 22.72 10.95 -4.86
C ASN A 84 22.70 10.31 -6.25
N LYS A 85 21.53 10.30 -6.90
CA LYS A 85 21.41 9.99 -8.31
C LYS A 85 21.98 11.18 -9.06
N ALA A 86 23.25 11.04 -9.45
CA ALA A 86 23.89 11.89 -10.42
C ALA A 86 22.93 12.07 -11.61
N VAL A 87 22.55 13.31 -11.87
CA VAL A 87 21.76 13.72 -13.02
C VAL A 87 22.60 13.44 -14.26
N GLN A 88 22.48 12.24 -14.81
CA GLN A 88 22.98 11.96 -16.14
C GLN A 88 22.05 12.65 -17.12
N GLN A 89 22.60 13.59 -17.91
CA GLN A 89 21.94 14.11 -19.10
C GLN A 89 21.72 12.94 -20.07
N ILE A 90 20.49 12.43 -20.11
CA ILE A 90 20.13 11.31 -20.98
C ILE A 90 19.83 11.89 -22.36
N ASN A 91 20.83 11.78 -23.24
CA ASN A 91 20.66 11.74 -24.69
C ASN A 91 19.53 10.77 -25.04
N THR A 92 18.76 11.09 -26.09
CA THR A 92 17.60 10.42 -26.71
C THR A 92 17.58 8.88 -26.63
N VAL A 93 17.53 8.32 -25.43
CA VAL A 93 17.49 6.89 -25.16
C VAL A 93 16.04 6.55 -24.88
N ASP A 94 15.60 5.59 -25.68
CA ASP A 94 14.33 4.88 -25.66
C ASP A 94 13.41 5.20 -24.48
N ILE A 95 12.22 5.73 -24.76
CA ILE A 95 11.20 6.07 -23.77
C ILE A 95 10.86 4.89 -22.84
N GLU A 96 10.98 3.66 -23.32
CA GLU A 96 10.76 2.42 -22.56
C GLU A 96 11.79 2.20 -21.44
N SER A 97 12.99 2.76 -21.59
CA SER A 97 14.05 2.67 -20.58
C SER A 97 13.85 3.60 -19.39
N ARG A 98 13.00 4.63 -19.54
CA ARG A 98 12.76 5.67 -18.53
C ARG A 98 11.37 5.57 -17.90
N TRP A 99 10.42 5.03 -18.64
CA TRP A 99 9.01 5.04 -18.27
C TRP A 99 8.38 3.65 -18.35
N SER A 100 7.42 3.41 -17.48
CA SER A 100 6.62 2.18 -17.46
C SER A 100 5.15 2.52 -17.29
N LEU A 101 4.27 1.77 -17.94
CA LEU A 101 2.82 1.88 -17.76
C LEU A 101 2.46 1.26 -16.40
N SER A 102 1.98 2.10 -15.49
CA SER A 102 1.61 1.72 -14.12
C SER A 102 0.15 1.33 -14.00
N ALA A 103 -0.75 2.04 -14.69
CA ALA A 103 -2.18 1.79 -14.61
C ALA A 103 -2.91 2.41 -15.81
N VAL A 104 -4.06 1.82 -16.14
CA VAL A 104 -5.05 2.42 -17.02
C VAL A 104 -6.35 2.52 -16.25
N VAL A 105 -6.97 3.70 -16.24
CA VAL A 105 -8.22 3.97 -15.55
C VAL A 105 -9.24 4.49 -16.55
N SER A 106 -10.41 3.86 -16.58
CA SER A 106 -11.54 4.32 -17.39
C SER A 106 -12.56 5.01 -16.50
N VAL A 107 -12.93 6.24 -16.84
CA VAL A 107 -13.94 7.04 -16.13
C VAL A 107 -15.00 7.44 -17.15
N GLY A 108 -16.08 6.65 -17.23
CA GLY A 108 -17.11 6.84 -18.26
C GLY A 108 -16.52 6.63 -19.67
N PRO A 109 -16.66 7.60 -20.60
CA PRO A 109 -16.11 7.49 -21.95
C PRO A 109 -14.62 7.84 -22.04
N THR A 110 -14.02 8.43 -20.99
CA THR A 110 -12.63 8.87 -21.01
C THR A 110 -11.70 7.83 -20.41
N LYS A 111 -10.58 7.57 -21.08
CA LYS A 111 -9.52 6.68 -20.61
C LYS A 111 -8.28 7.48 -20.23
N HIS A 112 -7.66 7.10 -19.12
CA HIS A 112 -6.46 7.73 -18.59
C HIS A 112 -5.36 6.68 -18.43
N ALA A 113 -4.20 6.94 -19.00
CA ALA A 113 -2.99 6.15 -18.83
C ALA A 113 -2.10 6.81 -17.78
N TYR A 114 -1.58 6.01 -16.85
CA TYR A 114 -0.65 6.46 -15.83
C TYR A 114 0.72 5.86 -16.10
N PHE A 115 1.68 6.73 -16.42
CA PHE A 115 3.08 6.36 -16.59
C PHE A 115 3.84 6.68 -15.31
N GLN A 116 4.73 5.77 -14.91
CA GLN A 116 5.63 5.95 -13.80
C GLN A 116 7.07 5.88 -14.31
N SER A 117 7.89 6.83 -13.89
CA SER A 117 9.33 6.79 -14.15
C SER A 117 9.94 5.59 -13.43
N LEU A 118 10.83 4.86 -14.11
CA LEU A 118 11.54 3.72 -13.52
C LEU A 118 12.42 4.13 -12.33
N ASP A 119 12.80 5.40 -12.24
CA ASP A 119 13.49 5.96 -11.08
C ASP A 119 12.59 6.18 -9.85
N GLY A 120 11.28 5.97 -10.01
CA GLY A 120 10.28 5.95 -8.94
C GLY A 120 9.76 7.34 -8.51
N GLY A 121 10.37 8.43 -8.97
CA GLY A 121 10.09 9.78 -8.49
C GLY A 121 8.93 10.50 -9.18
N GLN A 122 8.57 10.11 -10.40
CA GLN A 122 7.59 10.84 -11.20
C GLN A 122 6.47 9.93 -11.71
N ARG A 123 5.25 10.48 -11.71
CA ARG A 123 4.06 9.88 -12.29
C ARG A 123 3.38 10.90 -13.18
N VAL A 124 2.96 10.47 -14.37
CA VAL A 124 2.31 11.32 -15.35
C VAL A 124 1.01 10.66 -15.76
N ARG A 125 -0.07 11.44 -15.78
CA ARG A 125 -1.37 11.04 -16.31
C ARG A 125 -1.49 11.56 -17.73
N LEU A 126 -1.88 10.70 -18.64
CA LEU A 126 -2.06 10.99 -20.06
C LEU A 126 -3.45 10.57 -20.53
N GLU A 127 -3.94 11.29 -21.53
CA GLU A 127 -5.18 11.02 -22.27
C GLU A 127 -4.86 10.77 -23.75
N GLU A 128 -5.79 10.14 -24.46
CA GLU A 128 -5.67 9.98 -25.91
C GLU A 128 -5.51 11.34 -26.59
N GLY A 129 -4.58 11.43 -27.54
CA GLY A 129 -4.24 12.66 -28.24
C GLY A 129 -3.25 13.58 -27.52
N MET A 130 -2.95 13.36 -26.23
CA MET A 130 -1.92 14.13 -25.53
C MET A 130 -0.51 13.78 -26.00
N TYR A 131 0.41 14.73 -25.83
CA TYR A 131 1.83 14.52 -26.06
C TYR A 131 2.54 14.22 -24.75
N PHE A 132 3.46 13.26 -24.82
CA PHE A 132 4.34 12.85 -23.76
C PHE A 132 5.78 12.84 -24.28
N GLU A 133 6.55 13.83 -23.85
CA GLU A 133 7.84 14.18 -24.47
C GLU A 133 7.66 14.50 -25.97
N LYS A 134 8.12 13.61 -26.86
CA LYS A 134 7.96 13.72 -28.32
C LYS A 134 6.92 12.74 -28.89
N TRP A 135 6.31 11.93 -28.03
CA TRP A 135 5.38 10.88 -28.43
C TRP A 135 3.95 11.35 -28.25
N LYS A 136 3.08 11.07 -29.22
CA LYS A 136 1.64 11.30 -29.13
C LYS A 136 0.96 10.02 -28.69
N VAL A 137 0.02 10.11 -27.75
CA VAL A 137 -0.84 8.99 -27.37
C VAL A 137 -1.88 8.79 -28.46
N GLU A 138 -1.86 7.64 -29.13
CA GLU A 138 -2.84 7.31 -30.18
C GLU A 138 -4.04 6.56 -29.61
N LEU A 139 -3.79 5.56 -28.78
CA LEU A 139 -4.82 4.67 -28.25
C LEU A 139 -4.48 4.25 -26.83
N ILE A 140 -5.48 4.31 -25.95
CA ILE A 140 -5.41 3.77 -24.60
C ILE A 140 -6.34 2.55 -24.54
N ASP A 141 -5.76 1.37 -24.37
CA ASP A 141 -6.49 0.13 -24.14
C ASP A 141 -6.34 -0.31 -22.67
N LEU A 142 -7.11 -1.31 -22.25
CA LEU A 142 -7.13 -1.79 -20.85
C LEU A 142 -5.77 -2.27 -20.36
N GLU A 143 -5.00 -2.91 -21.24
CA GLU A 143 -3.72 -3.55 -20.89
C GLU A 143 -2.51 -2.87 -21.54
N GLN A 144 -2.74 -2.01 -22.52
CA GLN A 144 -1.69 -1.42 -23.33
C GLN A 144 -1.99 0.00 -23.80
N VAL A 145 -0.95 0.78 -24.04
CA VAL A 145 -1.02 2.14 -24.56
C VAL A 145 -0.11 2.27 -25.76
N SER A 146 -0.66 2.74 -26.87
CA SER A 146 0.07 2.97 -28.11
C SER A 146 0.47 4.43 -28.23
N LEU A 147 1.76 4.66 -28.46
CA LEU A 147 2.37 5.96 -28.66
C LEU A 147 2.95 6.02 -30.08
N SER A 148 2.87 7.18 -30.74
CA SER A 148 3.52 7.41 -32.04
C SER A 148 4.38 8.67 -32.06
N SER A 149 5.49 8.61 -32.80
CA SER A 149 6.42 9.74 -33.00
C SER A 149 7.11 9.58 -34.35
N GLU A 150 7.03 10.58 -35.21
CA GLU A 150 7.81 10.67 -36.47
C GLU A 150 7.77 9.41 -37.36
N GLY A 151 6.64 8.67 -37.35
CA GLY A 151 6.45 7.45 -38.15
C GLY A 151 6.79 6.15 -37.42
N GLU A 152 7.29 6.21 -36.19
CA GLU A 152 7.47 5.06 -35.31
C GLU A 152 6.27 4.92 -34.37
N ALA A 153 5.86 3.68 -34.11
CA ALA A 153 4.84 3.33 -33.12
C ALA A 153 5.44 2.46 -32.03
N LYS A 154 5.14 2.78 -30.77
CA LYS A 154 5.57 2.03 -29.58
C LYS A 154 4.38 1.66 -28.73
N THR A 155 4.42 0.46 -28.16
CA THR A 155 3.32 -0.08 -27.35
C THR A 155 3.81 -0.39 -25.95
N PHE A 156 3.26 0.30 -24.96
CA PHE A 156 3.53 0.06 -23.56
C PHE A 156 2.51 -0.91 -22.99
N ARG A 157 2.97 -2.04 -22.46
CA ARG A 157 2.10 -3.00 -21.76
C ARG A 157 2.19 -2.81 -20.26
N MET A 158 1.05 -2.96 -19.59
CA MET A 158 0.99 -2.96 -18.14
C MET A 158 1.74 -4.20 -17.63
N LYS A 159 2.68 -4.01 -16.69
CA LYS A 159 3.41 -5.13 -16.09
C LYS A 159 2.53 -5.76 -15.02
N ASP A 160 2.38 -7.08 -15.08
CA ASP A 160 1.73 -7.83 -14.01
C ASP A 160 2.52 -7.63 -12.72
N ILE A 161 1.87 -7.00 -11.73
CA ILE A 161 2.44 -6.86 -10.41
C ILE A 161 2.31 -8.26 -9.77
N GLU A 162 3.39 -9.03 -9.78
CA GLU A 162 3.51 -10.18 -8.90
C GLU A 162 3.40 -9.69 -7.46
N ILE A 163 2.18 -9.74 -6.92
CA ILE A 163 1.95 -9.53 -5.49
C ILE A 163 2.59 -10.74 -4.81
N LYS A 164 3.89 -10.64 -4.49
CA LYS A 164 4.56 -11.59 -3.61
C LYS A 164 3.86 -11.51 -2.26
N ALA A 165 2.82 -12.32 -2.10
CA ALA A 165 2.10 -12.49 -0.87
C ALA A 165 3.14 -12.82 0.20
N ARG A 166 3.43 -11.85 1.07
CA ARG A 166 4.36 -12.03 2.18
C ARG A 166 3.79 -13.15 3.04
N ARG A 167 4.29 -14.37 2.84
CA ARG A 167 4.01 -15.52 3.72
C ARG A 167 4.41 -15.09 5.12
N LYS A 168 3.41 -14.84 5.98
CA LYS A 168 3.62 -14.59 7.40
C LYS A 168 4.44 -15.79 7.91
N LYS A 169 5.69 -15.56 8.29
CA LYS A 169 6.50 -16.59 8.97
C LYS A 169 5.64 -17.14 10.11
N PRO A 170 5.36 -18.44 10.17
CA PRO A 170 4.69 -18.99 11.34
C PRO A 170 5.56 -18.61 12.53
N ARG A 171 5.01 -17.82 13.45
CA ARG A 171 5.62 -17.58 14.76
C ARG A 171 5.86 -18.97 15.34
N SER A 172 7.12 -19.42 15.32
CA SER A 172 7.51 -20.58 16.08
C SER A 172 7.12 -20.24 17.51
N ARG A 173 6.12 -20.96 18.02
CA ARG A 173 5.81 -20.97 19.44
C ARG A 173 7.07 -21.51 20.09
N ALA A 174 7.94 -20.59 20.51
CA ALA A 174 9.05 -20.89 21.39
C ALA A 174 8.48 -21.76 22.50
N ALA A 175 9.02 -22.97 22.60
CA ALA A 175 8.60 -23.99 23.52
C ALA A 175 8.42 -23.35 24.91
N VAL A 176 7.16 -23.27 25.37
CA VAL A 176 6.83 -23.02 26.76
C VAL A 176 7.44 -24.17 27.53
N ARG A 177 8.64 -23.93 28.07
CA ARG A 177 9.34 -24.83 28.97
C ARG A 177 8.41 -25.09 30.15
N LYS A 178 7.91 -26.31 30.27
CA LYS A 178 7.22 -26.78 31.48
C LYS A 178 8.18 -26.57 32.67
N PRO A 179 7.78 -25.86 33.74
CA PRO A 179 8.57 -25.83 34.96
C PRO A 179 8.40 -27.18 35.66
N THR A 180 9.31 -28.11 35.40
CA THR A 180 9.40 -29.35 36.17
C THR A 180 9.95 -28.98 37.55
N GLY A 181 9.04 -28.79 38.51
CA GLY A 181 9.40 -28.63 39.91
C GLY A 181 10.16 -29.85 40.40
N LYS A 182 11.45 -29.68 40.72
CA LYS A 182 12.22 -30.63 41.51
C LYS A 182 12.65 -29.94 42.80
N ARG A 183 11.76 -30.03 43.78
CA ARG A 183 11.98 -29.68 45.18
C ARG A 183 12.94 -30.71 45.81
N THR A 184 13.77 -30.19 46.72
CA THR A 184 14.50 -30.85 47.83
C THR A 184 15.64 -31.83 47.52
N ASN A 185 16.86 -31.40 47.79
CA ASN A 185 17.62 -31.93 48.93
C ASN A 185 18.78 -31.00 49.31
N LEU A 186 18.54 -30.12 50.29
CA LEU A 186 19.58 -29.56 51.14
C LEU A 186 19.88 -30.57 52.24
N LYS A 187 20.84 -31.45 52.01
CA LYS A 187 21.54 -32.19 53.07
C LYS A 187 22.85 -32.72 52.49
N GLY A 188 23.98 -32.21 52.99
CA GLY A 188 25.29 -32.79 52.75
C GLY A 188 26.24 -31.94 51.88
N ALA A 189 26.68 -30.79 52.39
CA ALA A 189 27.91 -30.14 51.89
C ALA A 189 28.61 -29.31 52.97
N ALA A 190 28.54 -29.75 54.24
CA ALA A 190 29.26 -29.13 55.35
C ALA A 190 30.54 -29.90 55.78
N GLU A 191 30.98 -30.90 55.02
CA GLU A 191 32.05 -31.81 55.47
C GLU A 191 33.08 -32.08 54.37
N LYS A 192 33.64 -31.02 53.79
CA LYS A 192 34.88 -31.15 53.00
C LYS A 192 35.76 -29.91 52.99
N ARG A 193 35.67 -29.10 54.04
CA ARG A 193 36.50 -27.89 54.24
C ARG A 193 37.57 -28.02 55.33
N LEU A 194 37.80 -29.22 55.86
CA LEU A 194 38.77 -29.45 56.94
C LEU A 194 40.05 -30.21 56.55
N MET A 195 40.32 -30.45 55.25
CA MET A 195 41.52 -31.21 54.83
C MET A 195 42.30 -30.63 53.65
N SER A 196 42.23 -29.32 53.39
CA SER A 196 43.05 -28.71 52.32
C SER A 196 43.79 -27.42 52.73
N SER A 197 43.92 -27.11 54.02
CA SER A 197 44.66 -25.91 54.49
C SER A 197 46.08 -26.20 54.98
N GLN A 198 46.77 -27.17 54.37
CA GLN A 198 48.16 -27.51 54.73
C GLN A 198 48.97 -27.88 53.49
N GLN A 199 49.12 -26.96 52.54
CA GLN A 199 50.19 -27.00 51.52
C GLN A 199 50.23 -25.71 50.69
N ALA A 200 50.54 -24.58 51.34
CA ALA A 200 50.96 -23.36 50.66
C ALA A 200 51.69 -22.44 51.64
N ALA A 201 52.72 -22.98 52.29
CA ALA A 201 53.66 -22.23 53.10
C ALA A 201 55.01 -22.93 53.02
N ASP A 202 55.71 -22.81 51.89
CA ASP A 202 57.17 -22.83 51.88
C ASP A 202 57.73 -22.35 50.54
N SER A 203 58.94 -21.76 50.59
CA SER A 203 59.74 -21.13 49.53
C SER A 203 59.18 -19.78 49.02
N GLY A 204 59.76 -18.62 49.34
CA GLY A 204 61.18 -18.28 49.44
C GLY A 204 61.46 -17.31 48.27
N LYS A 205 61.45 -15.99 48.46
CA LYS A 205 62.53 -15.15 49.03
C LYS A 205 63.82 -15.24 48.21
N THR A 206 64.05 -14.23 47.37
CA THR A 206 65.32 -13.49 47.07
C THR A 206 64.98 -12.55 45.89
N ALA A 207 64.86 -11.23 46.07
CA ALA A 207 65.92 -10.22 46.23
C ALA A 207 66.70 -9.94 44.93
N THR A 208 67.08 -8.65 44.78
CA THR A 208 68.23 -8.15 44.01
C THR A 208 67.96 -7.85 42.53
N THR A 209 68.37 -6.76 41.88
CA THR A 209 69.00 -5.45 42.17
C THR A 209 69.23 -4.80 40.80
N ALA A 210 69.20 -3.46 40.74
CA ALA A 210 69.84 -2.59 39.74
C ALA A 210 69.38 -2.72 38.28
N GLU A 211 69.43 -1.70 37.44
CA GLU A 211 69.62 -0.24 37.50
C GLU A 211 69.31 0.22 36.06
#